data_AF-Q39SE7-F1
#
_entry.id   AF-Q39SE7-F1
#
_cell.length_a   1.000
_cell.length_b   1.000
_cell.length_c   1.000
_cell.angle_alpha   90.00
_cell.angle_beta   90.00
_cell.angle_gamma   90.00
#
_symmetry.space_group_name_H-M   'P 1'
#
loop_
_entity.id
_entity.type
_entity.pdbx_description
1 polymer ?
#
loop_
_entity_poly.entity_id
_entity_poly.type
_entity_poly.pdbx_seq_one_letter_code
_entity_poly.pdbx_strand_id
1 'polypeptide(L)'
;MKSILCLLAAGLFTALSFASAEAISITADKDAYVQSGTSANTNFGSALVDQVKRQDNSIYTRKSYFGFDLSGLGPYPIASATLDFNFVDSGAGTTLAGTTYQFEVFGLINELFDSWSESTITWNNAPANRTNNGLSNMMVASLGTFSLTGKGLGLHSFTSPELIDFLNSDTNDMATFIIRRNTNQPSNSQNYVHAFASSENTSIAGPTLNVTPVPEPSTLLCVGAGLIGLGLLKRRRG
;
A
#
# COMPACT_ATOMS: atom_id res chain seq x y z
N MET A 1 -0.86 56.94 43.37
CA MET A 1 -1.69 57.18 42.16
C MET A 1 -1.20 56.24 41.06
N LYS A 2 -2.07 55.32 40.63
CA LYS A 2 -2.32 54.89 39.24
C LYS A 2 -1.08 54.51 38.40
N SER A 3 -0.75 53.21 38.28
CA SER A 3 -1.12 52.29 37.18
C SER A 3 -0.41 52.61 35.86
N ILE A 4 0.38 51.71 35.27
CA ILE A 4 0.00 50.77 34.18
C ILE A 4 1.29 49.97 33.88
N LEU A 5 1.38 48.66 34.18
CA LEU A 5 0.93 47.53 33.36
C LEU A 5 1.49 47.54 31.91
N CYS A 6 2.70 47.03 31.73
CA CYS A 6 3.11 46.41 30.46
C CYS A 6 3.47 44.96 30.76
N LEU A 7 2.56 44.06 30.36
CA LEU A 7 2.74 42.61 30.35
C LEU A 7 4.07 42.27 29.65
N LEU A 8 5.04 41.75 30.41
CA LEU A 8 5.97 40.77 29.87
C LEU A 8 5.23 39.43 29.83
N ALA A 9 4.30 39.32 28.87
CA ALA A 9 3.93 38.02 28.34
C ALA A 9 5.17 37.52 27.60
N ALA A 10 6.09 36.89 28.33
CA ALA A 10 7.11 36.06 27.72
C ALA A 10 6.37 34.94 26.99
N GLY A 11 6.05 35.19 25.72
CA GLY A 11 5.56 34.18 24.80
C GLY A 11 6.64 33.12 24.69
N LEU A 12 6.53 32.10 25.53
CA LEU A 12 7.23 30.85 25.35
C LEU A 12 6.58 30.19 24.13
N PHE A 13 6.97 30.64 22.94
CA PHE A 13 6.81 29.87 21.72
C PHE A 13 7.67 28.61 21.95
N THR A 14 7.07 27.59 22.56
CA THR A 14 7.61 26.25 22.48
C THR A 14 7.52 25.88 21.01
N ALA A 15 8.64 25.99 20.30
CA ALA A 15 8.77 25.33 19.01
C ALA A 15 8.56 23.84 19.30
N LEU A 16 7.37 23.34 18.98
CA LEU A 16 7.08 21.91 18.96
C LEU A 16 7.99 21.31 17.89
N SER A 17 9.18 20.85 18.28
CA SER A 17 10.01 20.04 17.41
C SER A 17 9.41 18.64 17.40
N PHE A 18 8.46 18.41 16.49
CA PHE A 18 8.10 17.04 16.13
C PHE A 18 9.34 16.42 15.48
N ALA A 19 9.87 15.34 16.05
CA ALA A 19 10.80 14.52 15.30
C ALA A 19 10.02 13.99 14.09
N SER A 20 10.54 14.19 12.87
CA SER A 20 9.96 13.53 11.71
C SER A 20 10.20 12.03 11.88
N ALA A 21 9.14 11.22 11.84
CA ALA A 21 9.32 9.79 11.67
C ALA A 21 9.93 9.55 10.28
N GLU A 22 10.90 8.64 10.22
CA GLU A 22 11.50 8.18 8.97
C GLU A 22 10.56 7.19 8.29
N ALA A 23 10.56 7.17 6.95
CA ALA A 23 9.81 6.18 6.20
C ALA A 23 10.51 4.82 6.29
N ILE A 24 9.75 3.78 6.60
CA ILE A 24 10.16 2.38 6.60
C ILE A 24 9.73 1.78 5.25
N SER A 25 10.68 1.19 4.52
CA SER A 25 10.42 0.51 3.24
C SER A 25 10.38 -1.01 3.47
N ILE A 26 9.25 -1.62 3.13
CA ILE A 26 9.00 -3.06 3.23
C ILE A 26 8.86 -3.59 1.80
N THR A 27 9.70 -4.55 1.41
CA THR A 27 9.53 -5.27 0.14
C THR A 27 8.47 -6.35 0.28
N ALA A 28 7.77 -6.70 -0.81
CA ALA A 28 6.85 -7.83 -0.77
C ALA A 28 7.59 -9.12 -0.32
N ASP A 29 7.00 -9.83 0.65
CA ASP A 29 7.46 -11.15 1.11
C ASP A 29 7.06 -12.26 0.14
N LYS A 30 5.98 -12.02 -0.61
CA LYS A 30 5.42 -12.93 -1.60
C LYS A 30 4.67 -12.16 -2.67
N ASP A 31 4.84 -12.57 -3.92
CA ASP A 31 4.07 -12.05 -5.04
C ASP A 31 3.76 -13.10 -6.11
N ALA A 32 2.57 -12.99 -6.68
CA ALA A 32 2.19 -13.84 -7.80
C ALA A 32 1.01 -13.25 -8.55
N TYR A 33 0.99 -13.47 -9.86
CA TYR A 33 -0.21 -13.32 -10.64
C TYR A 33 -0.94 -14.64 -10.84
N VAL A 34 -2.25 -14.54 -11.01
CA VAL A 34 -3.12 -15.66 -11.35
C VAL A 34 -3.80 -15.41 -12.67
N GLN A 35 -4.00 -16.46 -13.46
CA GLN A 35 -4.62 -16.37 -14.78
C GLN A 35 -5.81 -17.31 -14.89
N SER A 36 -6.93 -16.81 -15.38
CA SER A 36 -8.12 -17.62 -15.64
C SER A 36 -7.90 -18.67 -16.74
N GLY A 37 -8.90 -19.52 -16.95
CA GLY A 37 -8.94 -20.40 -18.12
C GLY A 37 -8.16 -21.70 -18.00
N THR A 38 -7.50 -22.08 -19.09
CA THR A 38 -6.68 -23.30 -19.12
C THR A 38 -5.50 -23.24 -18.16
N SER A 39 -5.07 -22.02 -17.79
CA SER A 39 -4.03 -21.77 -16.78
C SER A 39 -4.57 -21.63 -15.36
N ALA A 40 -5.84 -21.93 -15.09
CA ALA A 40 -6.46 -21.64 -13.80
C ALA A 40 -5.87 -22.42 -12.61
N ASN A 41 -5.20 -23.54 -12.88
CA ASN A 41 -4.45 -24.32 -11.88
C ASN A 41 -2.93 -24.15 -12.02
N THR A 42 -2.46 -23.24 -12.89
CA THR A 42 -1.05 -22.95 -13.05
C THR A 42 -0.62 -21.93 -12.00
N ASN A 43 0.46 -22.24 -11.30
CA ASN A 43 1.13 -21.30 -10.41
C ASN A 43 2.15 -20.47 -11.20
N PHE A 44 2.28 -19.19 -10.85
CA PHE A 44 3.21 -18.26 -11.49
C PHE A 44 4.06 -17.47 -10.48
N GLY A 45 4.13 -17.88 -9.22
CA GLY A 45 4.94 -17.23 -8.16
C GLY A 45 6.44 -17.55 -8.28
N SER A 46 6.95 -17.65 -9.50
CA SER A 46 8.37 -17.72 -9.82
C SER A 46 8.67 -16.95 -11.11
N ALA A 47 7.68 -16.22 -11.62
CA ALA A 47 7.77 -15.48 -12.86
C ALA A 47 8.42 -14.14 -12.56
N LEU A 48 9.39 -13.71 -13.37
CA LEU A 48 10.11 -12.43 -13.18
C LEU A 48 9.23 -11.17 -13.26
N VAL A 49 7.95 -11.33 -13.61
CA VAL A 49 6.98 -10.25 -13.74
C VAL A 49 5.59 -10.72 -13.33
N ASP A 50 4.86 -9.85 -12.64
CA ASP A 50 3.49 -10.06 -12.23
C ASP A 50 2.50 -9.40 -13.18
N GLN A 51 1.65 -10.21 -13.82
CA GLN A 51 0.80 -9.73 -14.91
C GLN A 51 -0.61 -9.37 -14.47
N VAL A 52 -1.11 -8.25 -15.00
CA VAL A 52 -2.49 -7.80 -14.83
C VAL A 52 -3.16 -7.52 -16.17
N LYS A 53 -4.35 -8.08 -16.34
CA LYS A 53 -5.14 -7.96 -17.57
C LYS A 53 -6.60 -8.25 -17.31
N ARG A 54 -7.48 -7.56 -18.02
CA ARG A 54 -8.91 -7.90 -18.04
C ARG A 54 -9.33 -8.30 -19.44
N GLN A 55 -10.09 -9.39 -19.54
CA GLN A 55 -10.77 -9.74 -20.78
C GLN A 55 -12.12 -10.36 -20.46
N ASP A 56 -13.17 -9.56 -20.63
CA ASP A 56 -14.54 -10.01 -20.40
C ASP A 56 -14.95 -11.06 -21.42
N ASN A 57 -15.85 -11.95 -21.02
CA ASN A 57 -16.35 -13.07 -21.83
C ASN A 57 -15.23 -13.96 -22.40
N SER A 58 -14.11 -14.04 -21.70
CA SER A 58 -12.95 -14.83 -22.08
C SER A 58 -12.24 -15.42 -20.87
N ILE A 59 -11.18 -16.15 -21.14
CA ILE A 59 -10.44 -16.96 -20.18
C ILE A 59 -8.99 -16.48 -19.98
N TYR A 60 -8.71 -15.21 -20.28
CA TYR A 60 -7.35 -14.62 -20.21
C TYR A 60 -7.24 -13.42 -19.25
N THR A 61 -8.08 -13.37 -18.22
CA THR A 61 -7.98 -12.37 -17.16
C THR A 61 -6.85 -12.73 -16.21
N ARG A 62 -6.11 -11.70 -15.76
CA ARG A 62 -5.00 -11.80 -14.82
C ARG A 62 -5.11 -10.76 -13.72
N LYS A 63 -4.76 -11.17 -12.50
CA LYS A 63 -4.71 -10.32 -11.30
C LYS A 63 -3.43 -10.65 -10.56
N SER A 64 -2.82 -9.64 -9.94
CA SER A 64 -1.61 -9.81 -9.14
C SER A 64 -1.92 -9.68 -7.66
N TYR A 65 -1.20 -10.45 -6.85
CA TYR A 65 -1.30 -10.51 -5.40
C TYR A 65 0.07 -10.19 -4.82
N PHE A 66 0.10 -9.36 -3.79
CA PHE A 66 1.32 -8.90 -3.13
C PHE A 66 1.12 -8.98 -1.62
N GLY A 67 1.93 -9.76 -0.92
CA GLY A 67 1.89 -9.91 0.53
C GLY A 67 3.08 -9.22 1.18
N PHE A 68 2.84 -8.48 2.26
CA PHE A 68 3.85 -7.76 3.02
C PHE A 68 3.81 -8.17 4.48
N ASP A 69 4.97 -8.47 5.05
CA ASP A 69 5.15 -8.65 6.49
C ASP A 69 5.27 -7.28 7.17
N LEU A 70 4.33 -6.99 8.07
CA LEU A 70 4.22 -5.72 8.80
C LEU A 70 4.78 -5.81 10.23
N SER A 71 5.26 -6.97 10.67
CA SER A 71 5.70 -7.21 12.06
C SER A 71 6.81 -6.27 12.54
N GLY A 72 7.54 -5.66 11.60
CA GLY A 72 8.57 -4.65 11.88
C GLY A 72 8.08 -3.23 12.19
N LEU A 73 6.79 -2.93 12.02
CA LEU A 73 6.26 -1.56 12.17
C LEU A 73 6.01 -1.12 13.62
N GLY A 74 5.91 -2.08 14.54
CA GLY A 74 5.58 -1.80 15.93
C GLY A 74 4.14 -1.29 16.13
N PRO A 75 3.77 -0.87 17.35
CA PRO A 75 2.38 -0.61 17.71
C PRO A 75 1.87 0.79 17.31
N TYR A 76 2.65 1.56 16.56
CA TYR A 76 2.33 2.95 16.29
C TYR A 76 1.43 3.07 15.06
N PRO A 77 0.39 3.93 15.11
CA PRO A 77 -0.43 4.18 13.94
C PRO A 77 0.41 4.67 12.76
N ILE A 78 0.06 4.25 11.56
CA ILE A 78 0.67 4.69 10.31
C ILE A 78 0.08 6.05 9.95
N ALA A 79 0.94 7.06 9.79
CA ALA A 79 0.56 8.42 9.41
C ALA A 79 0.43 8.58 7.88
N SER A 80 1.29 7.90 7.12
CA SER A 80 1.25 7.89 5.67
C SER A 80 1.76 6.56 5.11
N ALA A 81 1.18 6.13 4.00
CA ALA A 81 1.58 4.93 3.29
C ALA A 81 1.59 5.17 1.77
N THR A 82 2.58 4.59 1.10
CA THR A 82 2.72 4.59 -0.35
C THR A 82 3.08 3.19 -0.82
N LEU A 83 2.28 2.65 -1.73
CA LEU A 83 2.54 1.38 -2.40
C LEU A 83 3.17 1.65 -3.77
N ASP A 84 4.43 1.26 -3.92
CA ASP A 84 5.23 1.47 -5.11
C ASP A 84 5.26 0.24 -6.00
N PHE A 85 5.00 0.47 -7.29
CA PHE A 85 5.01 -0.55 -8.33
C PHE A 85 5.91 -0.15 -9.49
N ASN A 86 6.82 -1.01 -9.91
CA ASN A 86 7.58 -0.82 -11.14
C ASN A 86 6.89 -1.51 -12.31
N PHE A 87 6.18 -0.75 -13.14
CA PHE A 87 5.59 -1.28 -14.37
C PHE A 87 6.67 -1.58 -15.41
N VAL A 88 6.69 -2.80 -15.91
CA VAL A 88 7.67 -3.31 -16.88
C VAL A 88 6.98 -3.83 -18.13
N ASP A 89 7.73 -3.91 -19.23
CA ASP A 89 7.18 -4.47 -20.46
C ASP A 89 7.05 -5.98 -20.33
N SER A 90 5.81 -6.48 -20.35
CA SER A 90 5.53 -7.92 -20.30
C SER A 90 5.95 -8.67 -21.58
N GLY A 91 6.20 -7.94 -22.68
CA GLY A 91 6.38 -8.52 -24.00
C GLY A 91 5.12 -9.17 -24.59
N ALA A 92 3.95 -9.00 -23.94
CA ALA A 92 2.72 -9.68 -24.31
C ALA A 92 1.56 -8.72 -24.61
N GLY A 93 0.82 -9.04 -25.67
CA GLY A 93 -0.31 -8.22 -26.14
C GLY A 93 0.13 -6.89 -26.76
N THR A 94 -0.85 -6.08 -27.15
CA THR A 94 -0.62 -4.79 -27.82
C THR A 94 -1.58 -3.72 -27.29
N THR A 95 -1.14 -2.47 -27.33
CA THR A 95 -1.96 -1.30 -27.00
C THR A 95 -1.79 -0.23 -28.06
N LEU A 96 -2.83 0.57 -28.29
CA LEU A 96 -2.71 1.81 -29.06
C LEU A 96 -2.05 2.89 -28.21
N ALA A 97 -1.43 3.85 -28.90
CA ALA A 97 -1.06 5.12 -28.31
C ALA A 97 -2.33 5.85 -27.85
N GLY A 98 -2.33 6.36 -26.62
CA GLY A 98 -3.45 7.12 -26.06
C GLY A 98 -4.57 6.29 -25.41
N THR A 99 -4.51 4.95 -25.44
CA THR A 99 -5.47 4.14 -24.66
C THR A 99 -5.19 4.29 -23.17
N THR A 100 -6.19 4.71 -22.40
CA THR A 100 -6.11 4.77 -20.93
C THR A 100 -6.66 3.50 -20.30
N TYR A 101 -5.86 2.87 -19.44
CA TYR A 101 -6.25 1.71 -18.64
C TYR A 101 -6.39 2.12 -17.19
N GLN A 102 -7.54 1.84 -16.60
CA GLN A 102 -7.80 2.02 -15.18
C GLN A 102 -7.47 0.73 -14.44
N PHE A 103 -6.81 0.89 -13.29
CA PHE A 103 -6.47 -0.15 -12.34
C PHE A 103 -7.11 0.17 -10.99
N GLU A 104 -7.30 -0.86 -10.19
CA GLU A 104 -7.84 -0.76 -8.85
C GLU A 104 -6.98 -1.60 -7.91
N VAL A 105 -6.68 -1.00 -6.76
CA VAL A 105 -5.94 -1.60 -5.66
C VAL A 105 -6.96 -2.04 -4.63
N PHE A 106 -6.89 -3.30 -4.22
CA PHE A 106 -7.70 -3.85 -3.15
C PHE A 106 -6.82 -4.31 -2.00
N GLY A 107 -7.31 -4.18 -0.76
CA GLY A 107 -6.77 -4.83 0.42
C GLY A 107 -7.62 -6.04 0.80
N LEU A 108 -6.98 -7.15 1.18
CA LEU A 108 -7.66 -8.33 1.71
C LEU A 108 -8.05 -8.09 3.17
N ILE A 109 -9.34 -7.85 3.44
CA ILE A 109 -9.85 -7.54 4.78
C ILE A 109 -10.21 -8.78 5.60
N ASN A 110 -10.24 -9.95 4.97
CA ASN A 110 -10.41 -11.22 5.69
C ASN A 110 -9.05 -11.84 5.92
N GLU A 111 -8.45 -11.48 7.05
CA GLU A 111 -7.08 -11.79 7.45
C GLU A 111 -6.78 -13.30 7.59
N LEU A 112 -7.82 -14.13 7.70
CA LEU A 112 -7.67 -15.59 7.68
C LEU A 112 -7.07 -16.12 6.36
N PHE A 113 -7.08 -15.31 5.30
CA PHE A 113 -6.60 -15.67 3.98
C PHE A 113 -5.28 -15.00 3.60
N ASP A 114 -4.65 -14.22 4.50
CA ASP A 114 -3.29 -13.70 4.27
C ASP A 114 -2.23 -14.80 4.28
N SER A 115 -2.54 -15.99 4.80
CA SER A 115 -1.62 -17.13 4.82
C SER A 115 -1.46 -17.84 3.47
N TRP A 116 -1.86 -17.23 2.35
CA TRP A 116 -1.64 -17.80 1.03
C TRP A 116 -0.15 -17.96 0.75
N SER A 117 0.20 -18.97 -0.05
CA SER A 117 1.58 -19.26 -0.42
C SER A 117 1.81 -18.97 -1.90
N GLU A 118 2.85 -18.18 -2.17
CA GLU A 118 3.37 -17.87 -3.50
C GLU A 118 3.58 -19.11 -4.37
N SER A 119 4.13 -20.18 -3.80
CA SER A 119 4.42 -21.43 -4.53
C SER A 119 3.19 -22.26 -4.90
N THR A 120 2.01 -21.93 -4.37
CA THR A 120 0.78 -22.74 -4.56
C THR A 120 -0.43 -21.93 -5.00
N ILE A 121 -0.35 -20.60 -5.01
CA ILE A 121 -1.46 -19.75 -5.46
C ILE A 121 -1.72 -19.95 -6.96
N THR A 122 -2.98 -20.03 -7.31
CA THR A 122 -3.52 -20.25 -8.66
C THR A 122 -4.83 -19.48 -8.77
N TRP A 123 -5.38 -19.34 -9.97
CA TRP A 123 -6.68 -18.70 -10.13
C TRP A 123 -7.79 -19.35 -9.30
N ASN A 124 -7.75 -20.67 -9.14
CA ASN A 124 -8.80 -21.42 -8.46
C ASN A 124 -8.74 -21.36 -6.93
N ASN A 125 -7.59 -21.02 -6.34
CA ASN A 125 -7.42 -20.95 -4.88
C ASN A 125 -7.00 -19.56 -4.35
N ALA A 126 -6.78 -18.58 -5.23
CA ALA A 126 -6.37 -17.24 -4.80
C ALA A 126 -7.39 -16.58 -3.86
N PRO A 127 -6.92 -15.93 -2.76
CA PRO A 127 -7.78 -15.24 -1.81
C PRO A 127 -8.76 -14.29 -2.48
N ALA A 128 -10.01 -14.33 -2.07
CA ALA A 128 -11.11 -13.50 -2.60
C ALA A 128 -11.37 -13.61 -4.11
N ASN A 129 -10.63 -14.42 -4.87
CA ASN A 129 -10.82 -14.52 -6.31
C ASN A 129 -12.16 -15.17 -6.65
N ARG A 130 -12.83 -14.65 -7.68
CA ARG A 130 -14.04 -15.25 -8.24
C ARG A 130 -13.81 -15.63 -9.69
N THR A 131 -14.40 -16.75 -10.10
CA THR A 131 -14.30 -17.29 -11.47
C THR A 131 -14.95 -16.38 -12.52
N ASN A 132 -15.83 -15.46 -12.11
CA ASN A 132 -16.46 -14.45 -12.98
C ASN A 132 -15.60 -13.18 -13.20
N ASN A 133 -14.27 -13.29 -13.10
CA ASN A 133 -13.31 -12.17 -13.14
C ASN A 133 -13.41 -11.17 -11.96
N GLY A 134 -14.36 -11.34 -11.03
CA GLY A 134 -14.54 -10.46 -9.88
C GLY A 134 -13.67 -10.81 -8.66
N LEU A 135 -13.82 -10.00 -7.60
CA LEU A 135 -13.33 -10.31 -6.25
C LEU A 135 -14.53 -10.38 -5.31
N SER A 136 -14.41 -11.14 -4.22
CA SER A 136 -15.45 -11.25 -3.19
C SER A 136 -15.50 -9.97 -2.35
N ASN A 137 -16.56 -9.18 -2.47
CA ASN A 137 -16.75 -7.94 -1.71
C ASN A 137 -16.80 -8.12 -0.18
N MET A 138 -17.00 -9.34 0.31
CA MET A 138 -16.93 -9.67 1.74
C MET A 138 -15.49 -9.94 2.23
N MET A 139 -14.53 -10.09 1.32
CA MET A 139 -13.15 -10.45 1.65
C MET A 139 -12.16 -9.35 1.26
N VAL A 140 -12.56 -8.38 0.44
CA VAL A 140 -11.69 -7.28 0.02
C VAL A 140 -12.37 -5.93 0.19
N ALA A 141 -11.57 -4.90 0.44
CA ALA A 141 -11.97 -3.49 0.33
C ALA A 141 -11.23 -2.84 -0.83
N SER A 142 -11.88 -1.94 -1.55
CA SER A 142 -11.21 -1.09 -2.55
C SER A 142 -10.42 -0.02 -1.81
N LEU A 143 -9.14 0.11 -2.13
CA LEU A 143 -8.26 1.14 -1.57
C LEU A 143 -8.16 2.35 -2.49
N GLY A 144 -8.63 2.23 -3.73
CA GLY A 144 -8.64 3.31 -4.72
C GLY A 144 -8.26 2.84 -6.13
N THR A 145 -8.29 3.80 -7.06
CA THR A 145 -8.01 3.56 -8.48
C THR A 145 -6.96 4.50 -9.02
N PHE A 146 -6.20 4.05 -10.01
CA PHE A 146 -5.31 4.89 -10.80
C PHE A 146 -5.43 4.55 -12.29
N SER A 147 -4.80 5.33 -13.16
CA SER A 147 -4.84 5.11 -14.61
C SER A 147 -3.48 5.29 -15.26
N LEU A 148 -3.22 4.49 -16.27
CA LEU A 148 -2.02 4.56 -17.10
C LEU A 148 -2.38 4.66 -18.58
N THR A 149 -1.61 5.44 -19.33
CA THR A 149 -1.78 5.56 -20.79
C THR A 149 -0.80 4.62 -21.50
N GLY A 150 -1.33 3.82 -22.43
CA GLY A 150 -0.56 2.84 -23.18
C GLY A 150 0.05 1.77 -22.27
N LYS A 151 1.37 1.57 -22.39
CA LYS A 151 2.10 0.61 -21.55
C LYS A 151 2.30 1.10 -20.12
N GLY A 152 2.43 2.42 -19.91
CA GLY A 152 2.62 3.02 -18.59
C GLY A 152 3.84 2.51 -17.82
N LEU A 153 5.00 2.38 -18.48
CA LEU A 153 6.21 1.81 -17.89
C LEU A 153 6.86 2.76 -16.87
N GLY A 154 7.55 2.18 -15.88
CA GLY A 154 8.28 2.90 -14.84
C GLY A 154 7.62 2.81 -13.46
N LEU A 155 8.19 3.53 -12.49
CA LEU A 155 7.67 3.60 -11.13
C LEU A 155 6.31 4.30 -11.09
N HIS A 156 5.36 3.66 -10.42
CA HIS A 156 4.08 4.23 -10.04
C HIS A 156 3.88 4.12 -8.53
N SER A 157 3.68 5.26 -7.88
CA SER A 157 3.41 5.35 -6.45
C SER A 157 1.91 5.56 -6.21
N PHE A 158 1.30 4.65 -5.47
CA PHE A 158 -0.11 4.69 -5.10
C PHE A 158 -0.27 5.04 -3.62
N THR A 159 -1.14 6.02 -3.32
CA THR A 159 -1.47 6.42 -1.95
C THR A 159 -2.94 6.83 -1.88
N SER A 160 -3.60 6.54 -0.76
CA SER A 160 -4.97 6.93 -0.48
C SER A 160 -5.24 6.91 1.03
N PRO A 161 -6.25 7.65 1.51
CA PRO A 161 -6.74 7.50 2.88
C PRO A 161 -7.14 6.06 3.21
N GLU A 162 -7.81 5.38 2.26
CA GLU A 162 -8.27 4.00 2.44
C GLU A 162 -7.11 3.01 2.58
N LEU A 163 -5.97 3.25 1.93
CA LEU A 163 -4.74 2.47 2.13
C LEU A 163 -4.23 2.61 3.57
N ILE A 164 -4.23 3.83 4.11
CA ILE A 164 -3.78 4.10 5.47
C ILE A 164 -4.74 3.47 6.48
N ASP A 165 -6.05 3.59 6.26
CA ASP A 165 -7.07 2.97 7.10
C ASP A 165 -6.97 1.43 7.09
N PHE A 166 -6.77 0.84 5.90
CA PHE A 166 -6.55 -0.60 5.75
C PHE A 166 -5.37 -1.09 6.57
N LEU A 167 -4.20 -0.45 6.44
CA LEU A 167 -2.99 -0.82 7.17
C LEU A 167 -3.11 -0.61 8.68
N ASN A 168 -3.81 0.44 9.13
CA ASN A 168 -4.06 0.68 10.55
C ASN A 168 -5.13 -0.27 11.15
N SER A 169 -5.90 -0.96 10.31
CA SER A 169 -6.90 -1.95 10.74
C SER A 169 -6.36 -3.37 10.83
N ASP A 170 -5.13 -3.59 10.36
CA ASP A 170 -4.45 -4.89 10.35
C ASP A 170 -4.29 -5.44 11.77
N THR A 171 -4.58 -6.74 11.95
CA THR A 171 -4.47 -7.41 13.25
C THR A 171 -3.58 -8.65 13.26
N ASN A 172 -2.99 -9.03 12.12
CA ASN A 172 -2.20 -10.24 11.94
C ASN A 172 -0.76 -9.98 11.47
N ASP A 173 -0.35 -8.71 11.42
CA ASP A 173 0.94 -8.23 10.92
C ASP A 173 1.22 -8.61 9.46
N MET A 174 0.17 -8.80 8.64
CA MET A 174 0.28 -9.24 7.25
C MET A 174 -0.74 -8.57 6.34
N ALA A 175 -0.26 -7.72 5.44
CA ALA A 175 -1.12 -7.09 4.43
C ALA A 175 -1.03 -7.77 3.07
N THR A 176 -2.15 -8.25 2.54
CA THR A 176 -2.27 -8.65 1.13
C THR A 176 -2.97 -7.60 0.28
N PHE A 177 -2.30 -7.15 -0.78
CA PHE A 177 -2.86 -6.31 -1.83
C PHE A 177 -3.18 -7.10 -3.09
N ILE A 178 -4.26 -6.73 -3.76
CA ILE A 178 -4.69 -7.35 -5.01
C ILE A 178 -4.84 -6.25 -6.07
N ILE A 179 -4.14 -6.39 -7.18
CA ILE A 179 -4.24 -5.46 -8.31
C ILE A 179 -5.04 -6.07 -9.45
N ARG A 180 -6.06 -5.33 -9.87
CA ARG A 180 -6.92 -5.68 -11.00
C ARG A 180 -7.00 -4.52 -11.98
N ARG A 181 -7.01 -4.82 -13.27
CA ARG A 181 -7.40 -3.85 -14.31
C ARG A 181 -8.92 -3.77 -14.41
N ASN A 182 -9.46 -2.57 -14.29
CA ASN A 182 -10.88 -2.30 -14.50
C ASN A 182 -11.20 -2.13 -15.98
N THR A 183 -10.31 -1.54 -16.78
CA THR A 183 -10.56 -1.41 -18.22
C THR A 183 -10.54 -2.77 -18.91
N ASN A 184 -11.63 -3.13 -19.59
CA ASN A 184 -11.68 -4.32 -20.45
C ASN A 184 -10.79 -4.15 -21.70
N GLN A 185 -10.62 -5.20 -22.50
CA GLN A 185 -9.93 -5.11 -23.78
C GLN A 185 -10.52 -3.97 -24.65
N PRO A 186 -9.69 -3.02 -25.11
CA PRO A 186 -10.15 -1.94 -26.00
C PRO A 186 -10.73 -2.46 -27.32
N SER A 187 -10.17 -3.55 -27.85
CA SER A 187 -10.66 -4.22 -29.05
C SER A 187 -10.25 -5.70 -29.07
N ASN A 188 -10.72 -6.45 -30.07
CA ASN A 188 -10.39 -7.89 -30.21
C ASN A 188 -8.91 -8.16 -30.53
N SER A 189 -8.19 -7.17 -31.06
CA SER A 189 -6.77 -7.30 -31.45
C SER A 189 -5.82 -6.52 -30.54
N GLN A 190 -6.35 -5.71 -29.62
CA GLN A 190 -5.56 -4.88 -28.72
C GLN A 190 -5.97 -5.16 -27.30
N ASN A 191 -5.12 -5.90 -26.60
CA ASN A 191 -5.25 -6.13 -25.19
C ASN A 191 -3.87 -6.36 -24.59
N TYR A 192 -3.19 -5.26 -24.27
CA TYR A 192 -1.89 -5.32 -23.65
C TYR A 192 -1.97 -6.00 -22.29
N VAL A 193 -0.95 -6.81 -21.99
CA VAL A 193 -0.78 -7.40 -20.68
C VAL A 193 0.13 -6.45 -19.89
N HIS A 194 -0.43 -5.70 -18.96
CA HIS A 194 0.40 -4.89 -18.06
C HIS A 194 1.11 -5.82 -17.09
N ALA A 195 2.33 -5.45 -16.69
CA ALA A 195 3.07 -6.23 -15.72
C ALA A 195 3.88 -5.35 -14.80
N PHE A 196 4.13 -5.86 -13.59
CA PHE A 196 5.03 -5.32 -12.60
C PHE A 196 6.29 -6.16 -12.57
N ALA A 197 7.43 -5.57 -12.19
CA ALA A 197 8.55 -6.39 -11.72
C ALA A 197 8.09 -7.15 -10.47
N SER A 198 8.35 -8.45 -10.40
CA SER A 198 8.10 -9.27 -9.22
C SER A 198 9.31 -9.27 -8.28
N SER A 199 9.19 -9.91 -7.13
CA SER A 199 10.26 -10.13 -6.15
C SER A 199 11.43 -10.94 -6.71
N GLU A 200 11.18 -11.82 -7.70
CA GLU A 200 12.22 -12.59 -8.39
C GLU A 200 12.94 -11.80 -9.49
N ASN A 201 12.49 -10.58 -9.80
CA ASN A 201 13.14 -9.75 -10.80
C ASN A 201 14.50 -9.24 -10.28
N THR A 202 15.57 -9.62 -10.97
CA THR A 202 16.93 -9.28 -10.54
C THR A 202 17.42 -7.91 -11.02
N SER A 203 16.67 -7.24 -11.89
CA SER A 203 17.09 -5.98 -12.55
C SER A 203 16.29 -4.77 -12.08
N ILE A 204 15.05 -4.98 -11.68
CA ILE A 204 14.12 -3.93 -11.28
C ILE A 204 13.47 -4.41 -9.98
N ALA A 205 13.44 -3.54 -8.97
CA ALA A 205 12.83 -3.88 -7.69
C ALA A 205 11.35 -4.22 -7.84
N GLY A 206 10.93 -5.28 -7.14
CA GLY A 206 9.53 -5.65 -7.00
C GLY A 206 8.70 -4.64 -6.20
N PRO A 207 7.45 -4.98 -5.88
CA PRO A 207 6.53 -4.12 -5.13
C PRO A 207 7.09 -3.76 -3.76
N THR A 208 6.97 -2.50 -3.37
CA THR A 208 7.47 -1.98 -2.10
C THR A 208 6.39 -1.15 -1.41
N LEU A 209 6.18 -1.39 -0.12
CA LEU A 209 5.32 -0.61 0.75
C LEU A 209 6.18 0.33 1.59
N ASN A 210 6.00 1.64 1.42
CA ASN A 210 6.68 2.65 2.22
C ASN A 210 5.69 3.23 3.23
N VAL A 211 6.02 3.19 4.52
CA VAL A 211 5.16 3.66 5.60
C VAL A 211 5.90 4.58 6.55
N THR A 212 5.22 5.63 7.00
CA THR A 212 5.74 6.54 8.02
C THR A 212 4.83 6.46 9.23
N PRO A 213 5.30 5.93 10.38
CA PRO A 213 4.54 5.92 11.62
C PRO A 213 4.27 7.33 12.15
N VAL A 214 3.24 7.50 12.97
CA VAL A 214 3.02 8.73 13.73
C VAL A 214 4.18 8.89 14.72
N PRO A 215 4.91 10.03 14.72
CA PRO A 215 5.98 10.25 15.68
C PRO A 215 5.46 10.24 17.12
N GLU A 216 6.17 9.55 18.01
CA GLU A 216 5.93 9.66 19.44
C GLU A 216 6.09 11.13 19.89
N PRO A 217 5.13 11.70 20.65
CA PRO A 217 5.33 12.99 21.31
C PRO A 217 6.54 12.83 22.23
N SER A 218 7.59 13.62 22.00
CA SER A 218 8.84 13.51 22.75
C SER A 218 8.58 13.65 24.26
N THR A 219 8.60 12.53 24.98
CA THR A 219 8.22 12.41 26.40
C THR A 219 9.10 13.26 27.32
N LEU A 220 10.28 13.68 26.85
CA LEU A 220 11.15 14.66 27.53
C LEU A 220 10.45 16.01 27.81
N LEU A 221 9.46 16.41 27.00
CA LEU A 221 8.72 17.65 27.18
C LEU A 221 7.79 17.59 28.41
N CYS A 222 7.17 16.44 28.68
CA CYS A 222 6.22 16.25 29.80
C CYS A 222 6.92 16.23 31.16
N VAL A 223 8.13 15.66 31.23
CA VAL A 223 8.92 15.65 32.47
C VAL A 223 9.57 17.03 32.73
N GLY A 224 10.05 17.71 31.68
CA GLY A 224 10.62 19.05 31.77
C GLY A 224 9.62 20.12 32.22
N ALA A 225 8.41 20.13 31.65
CA ALA A 225 7.35 21.07 32.04
C ALA A 225 6.85 20.81 33.48
N GLY A 226 6.74 19.54 33.90
CA GLY A 226 6.36 19.16 35.26
C GLY A 226 7.34 19.65 36.33
N LEU A 227 8.65 19.50 36.09
CA LEU A 227 9.69 19.93 37.03
C LEU A 227 9.81 21.47 37.13
N ILE A 228 9.60 22.20 36.03
CA ILE A 228 9.56 23.67 36.03
C ILE A 228 8.33 24.19 36.80
N GLY A 229 7.17 23.55 36.63
CA GLY A 229 5.96 23.88 37.40
C GLY A 229 6.12 23.65 38.90
N LEU A 230 6.75 22.53 39.29
CA LEU A 230 7.06 22.20 40.69
C LEU A 230 8.11 23.15 41.31
N GLY A 231 9.12 23.57 40.54
CA GLY A 231 10.12 24.55 40.99
C GLY A 231 9.53 25.93 41.28
N LEU A 232 8.59 26.39 40.44
CA LEU A 232 7.91 27.68 40.60
C LEU A 232 6.92 27.68 41.78
N LEU A 233 6.27 26.56 42.07
CA LEU A 233 5.40 26.40 43.25
C LEU A 233 6.18 26.41 44.57
N LYS A 234 7.39 25.84 44.59
CA LYS A 234 8.23 25.79 45.81
C LYS A 234 8.81 27.16 46.17
N ARG A 235 9.08 28.02 45.18
CA ARG A 235 9.63 29.38 45.38
C ARG A 235 8.60 30.42 45.85
N ARG A 236 7.30 30.10 45.78
CA ARG A 236 6.19 30.95 46.27
C ARG A 236 5.83 30.75 47.75
N ARG A 237 6.49 29.81 48.45
CA ARG A 237 6.22 29.45 49.84
C ARG A 237 7.39 29.74 50.81
N GLY A 238 8.38 30.52 50.38
CA GLY A 238 9.50 30.97 51.22
C GLY A 238 9.48 32.48 51.42
#